data_AF-A0A0D2ZU58-F1
#
_entry.id   AF-A0A0D2ZU58-F1
#
_cell.length_a   1.000
_cell.length_b   1.000
_cell.length_c   1.000
_cell.angle_alpha   90.00
_cell.angle_beta   90.00
_cell.angle_gamma   90.00
#
_symmetry.space_group_name_H-M   'P 1'
#
loop_
_entity.id
_entity.type
_entity.pdbx_description
1 polymer ?
#
loop_
_entity_poly.entity_id
_entity_poly.type
_entity_poly.pdbx_seq_one_letter_code
_entity_poly.pdbx_strand_id
1 'polypeptide(L)'
;MRNLKQLLYMNLCVNSSFSLYMPNFLKELRELTYLCLSRKIQKKVKMELANLVKLETLENFPTEHGNVRDLQGMTRLMTLSIYIGGKGCSMETLSSSLSKIKHLEKLTVYNNILYTHTDDEEDGLVWDFVHLKQLELNIYTPKLPDETHFPAHLTTISLTMCRLKEDPMPILEKLHHLKEVRLGDRSFCGSRMVCSMGGFPQLQKLSMTKLKEWEMWIVEEGSMPLLLFLDIDCCERLEEWILEEGSMPLLRILDIICCDKLELPDGLQFITSLAYGRGMGKKIFERRRRLLQNPTHPLC
;
A
#
# COMPACT_ATOMS: atom_id res chain seq x y z
N MET A 1 -28.58 -29.18 -3.77
CA MET A 1 -27.30 -28.72 -3.17
C MET A 1 -26.10 -29.67 -3.37
N ARG A 2 -26.23 -30.90 -3.91
CA ARG A 2 -25.07 -31.82 -4.08
C ARG A 2 -23.91 -31.25 -4.93
N ASN A 3 -24.20 -30.48 -5.98
CA ASN A 3 -23.15 -29.91 -6.86
C ASN A 3 -22.38 -28.74 -6.25
N LEU A 4 -22.91 -28.06 -5.22
CA LEU A 4 -22.23 -26.92 -4.60
C LEU A 4 -20.97 -27.36 -3.82
N LYS A 5 -20.91 -28.61 -3.35
CA LYS A 5 -19.75 -29.11 -2.58
C LYS A 5 -18.48 -29.29 -3.40
N GLN A 6 -18.59 -29.32 -4.73
CA GLN A 6 -17.45 -29.41 -5.66
C GLN A 6 -17.02 -28.05 -6.20
N LEU A 7 -17.64 -26.97 -5.71
CA LEU A 7 -17.33 -25.63 -6.20
C LEU A 7 -15.93 -25.21 -5.75
N LEU A 8 -15.10 -24.81 -6.71
CA LEU A 8 -13.74 -24.32 -6.47
C LEU A 8 -13.67 -22.79 -6.40
N TYR A 9 -14.55 -22.11 -7.15
CA TYR A 9 -14.56 -20.66 -7.30
C TYR A 9 -15.93 -20.08 -6.97
N MET A 10 -15.98 -19.09 -6.08
CA MET A 10 -17.20 -18.35 -5.77
C MET A 10 -16.91 -16.86 -5.63
N ASN A 11 -17.60 -16.05 -6.42
CA ASN A 11 -17.56 -14.59 -6.31
C ASN A 11 -18.96 -14.07 -5.99
N LEU A 12 -19.11 -13.50 -4.80
CA LEU A 12 -20.32 -12.88 -4.27
C LEU A 12 -20.19 -11.36 -4.16
N CYS A 13 -19.12 -10.77 -4.72
CA CYS A 13 -18.93 -9.33 -4.69
C CYS A 13 -19.96 -8.67 -5.62
N VAL A 14 -20.92 -7.99 -5.00
CA VAL A 14 -21.93 -7.21 -5.71
C VAL A 14 -21.70 -5.74 -5.42
N ASN A 15 -21.60 -4.93 -6.47
CA ASN A 15 -21.54 -3.48 -6.35
C ASN A 15 -22.95 -2.92 -6.11
N SER A 16 -23.51 -3.19 -4.94
CA SER A 16 -24.87 -2.77 -4.55
C SER A 16 -24.83 -1.78 -3.39
N SER A 17 -25.73 -0.80 -3.43
CA SER A 17 -26.04 0.07 -2.29
C SER A 17 -26.71 -0.71 -1.15
N PHE A 18 -27.27 -1.89 -1.41
CA PHE A 18 -28.01 -2.73 -0.47
C PHE A 18 -27.16 -3.85 0.13
N SER A 19 -27.47 -4.23 1.36
CA SER A 19 -26.83 -5.33 2.07
C SER A 19 -27.34 -6.69 1.57
N LEU A 20 -26.42 -7.59 1.25
CA LEU A 20 -26.76 -8.95 0.82
C LEU A 20 -27.20 -9.79 2.02
N TYR A 21 -28.33 -10.48 1.86
CA TYR A 21 -28.67 -11.60 2.74
C TYR A 21 -27.76 -12.77 2.38
N MET A 22 -26.91 -13.19 3.31
CA MET A 22 -25.99 -14.30 3.12
C MET A 22 -26.43 -15.47 4.02
N PRO A 23 -27.05 -16.53 3.47
CA PRO A 23 -27.30 -17.75 4.24
C PRO A 23 -25.97 -18.45 4.55
N ASN A 24 -25.92 -19.17 5.68
CA ASN A 24 -24.70 -19.82 6.18
C ASN A 24 -24.43 -21.18 5.51
N PHE A 25 -24.39 -21.20 4.17
CA PHE A 25 -24.09 -22.40 3.36
C PHE A 25 -22.59 -22.56 3.08
N LEU A 26 -21.78 -21.51 3.29
CA LEU A 26 -20.34 -21.49 2.97
C LEU A 26 -19.58 -22.64 3.64
N LYS A 27 -19.98 -23.04 4.85
CA LYS A 27 -19.38 -24.16 5.60
C LYS A 27 -19.45 -25.52 4.89
N GLU A 28 -20.31 -25.68 3.89
CA GLU A 28 -20.42 -26.91 3.11
C GLU A 28 -19.47 -26.97 1.90
N LEU A 29 -18.88 -25.83 1.51
CA LEU A 29 -18.06 -25.68 0.30
C LEU A 29 -16.59 -26.07 0.53
N ARG A 30 -16.35 -27.30 0.95
CA ARG A 30 -15.01 -27.76 1.41
C ARG A 30 -13.93 -27.80 0.32
N GLU A 31 -14.34 -27.83 -0.94
CA GLU A 31 -13.44 -27.83 -2.10
C GLU A 31 -13.06 -26.43 -2.58
N LEU A 32 -13.63 -25.38 -1.97
CA LEU A 32 -13.45 -24.00 -2.41
C LEU A 32 -11.99 -23.55 -2.26
N THR A 33 -11.41 -23.02 -3.34
CA THR A 33 -10.06 -22.46 -3.38
C THR A 33 -10.08 -20.93 -3.50
N TYR A 34 -11.13 -20.36 -4.09
CA TYR A 34 -11.33 -18.91 -4.22
C TYR A 34 -12.71 -18.49 -3.70
N LEU A 35 -12.73 -17.52 -2.80
CA LEU A 35 -13.94 -16.89 -2.29
C LEU A 35 -13.79 -15.36 -2.29
N CYS A 36 -14.65 -14.66 -3.01
CA CYS A 36 -14.78 -13.21 -2.88
C CYS A 36 -16.14 -12.87 -2.28
N LEU A 37 -16.14 -12.19 -1.12
CA LEU A 37 -17.36 -11.80 -0.42
C LEU A 37 -17.80 -10.39 -0.82
N SER A 38 -19.06 -10.06 -0.57
CA SER A 38 -19.51 -8.66 -0.66
C SER A 38 -19.12 -7.90 0.62
N ARG A 39 -18.73 -6.65 0.45
CA ARG A 39 -18.40 -5.73 1.56
C ARG A 39 -19.60 -5.39 2.44
N LYS A 40 -20.83 -5.46 1.89
CA LYS A 40 -22.07 -5.11 2.59
C LYS A 40 -22.93 -6.36 2.77
N ILE A 41 -22.84 -6.98 3.95
CA ILE A 41 -23.70 -8.11 4.35
C ILE A 41 -24.71 -7.61 5.39
N GLN A 42 -25.87 -8.25 5.47
CA GLN A 42 -26.87 -7.93 6.49
C GLN A 42 -26.39 -8.28 7.90
N LYS A 43 -26.59 -7.37 8.85
CA LYS A 43 -26.12 -7.46 10.25
C LYS A 43 -26.47 -8.73 11.03
N LYS A 44 -27.47 -9.50 10.59
CA LYS A 44 -27.96 -10.70 11.29
C LYS A 44 -27.22 -11.98 10.92
N VAL A 45 -26.23 -11.92 10.02
CA VAL A 45 -25.52 -13.12 9.54
C VAL A 45 -24.24 -13.34 10.34
N LYS A 46 -24.12 -14.54 10.91
CA LYS A 46 -22.84 -15.09 11.37
C LYS A 46 -22.35 -16.09 10.33
N MET A 47 -21.16 -15.87 9.78
CA MET A 47 -20.55 -16.77 8.81
C MET A 47 -19.65 -17.78 9.51
N GLU A 48 -19.78 -19.05 9.13
CA GLU A 48 -18.90 -20.13 9.55
C GLU A 48 -17.97 -20.49 8.38
N LEU A 49 -16.69 -20.09 8.46
CA LEU A 49 -15.71 -20.35 7.39
C LEU A 49 -14.66 -21.40 7.77
N ALA A 50 -14.69 -21.91 9.01
CA ALA A 50 -13.67 -22.81 9.55
C ALA A 50 -13.45 -24.11 8.73
N ASN A 51 -14.44 -24.54 7.93
CA ASN A 51 -14.34 -25.75 7.10
C ASN A 51 -13.71 -25.52 5.72
N LEU A 52 -13.40 -24.28 5.34
CA LEU A 52 -12.82 -23.92 4.04
C LEU A 52 -11.30 -24.16 4.01
N VAL A 53 -10.88 -25.37 4.35
CA VAL A 53 -9.46 -25.71 4.59
C VAL A 53 -8.59 -25.68 3.31
N LYS A 54 -9.21 -25.78 2.14
CA LYS A 54 -8.56 -25.72 0.82
C LYS A 54 -8.46 -24.31 0.25
N LEU A 55 -8.99 -23.30 0.95
CA LEU A 55 -9.05 -21.93 0.46
C LEU A 55 -7.64 -21.34 0.29
N GLU A 56 -7.40 -20.78 -0.89
CA GLU A 56 -6.13 -20.16 -1.29
C GLU A 56 -6.26 -18.64 -1.38
N THR A 57 -7.44 -18.14 -1.76
CA THR A 57 -7.76 -16.72 -1.82
C THR A 57 -9.10 -16.42 -1.14
N LEU A 58 -9.07 -15.47 -0.20
CA LEU A 58 -10.27 -14.93 0.44
C LEU A 58 -10.28 -13.40 0.29
N GLU A 59 -11.23 -12.89 -0.46
CA GLU A 59 -11.40 -11.45 -0.66
C GLU A 59 -12.59 -10.89 0.13
N ASN A 60 -12.41 -9.67 0.64
CA ASN A 60 -13.41 -8.89 1.36
C ASN A 60 -13.99 -9.57 2.62
N PHE A 61 -13.17 -10.30 3.38
CA PHE A 61 -13.56 -10.93 4.64
C PHE A 61 -14.03 -9.87 5.65
N PRO A 62 -15.31 -9.84 6.04
CA PRO A 62 -15.84 -8.82 6.94
C PRO A 62 -15.73 -9.28 8.40
N THR A 63 -15.01 -8.53 9.21
CA THR A 63 -14.79 -8.86 10.63
C THR A 63 -16.06 -8.77 11.48
N GLU A 64 -17.08 -8.03 11.05
CA GLU A 64 -18.37 -7.89 11.75
C GLU A 64 -19.19 -9.19 11.74
N HIS A 65 -19.01 -10.02 10.71
CA HIS A 65 -19.85 -11.21 10.46
C HIS A 65 -19.06 -12.52 10.48
N GLY A 66 -17.75 -12.46 10.30
CA GLY A 66 -16.86 -13.61 10.35
C GLY A 66 -16.03 -13.64 11.64
N ASN A 67 -15.60 -14.83 12.03
CA ASN A 67 -14.64 -15.00 13.11
C ASN A 67 -13.23 -15.10 12.53
N VAL A 68 -12.33 -14.16 12.85
CA VAL A 68 -10.95 -14.15 12.35
C VAL A 68 -10.20 -15.45 12.70
N ARG A 69 -10.57 -16.12 13.81
CA ARG A 69 -9.97 -17.40 14.20
C ARG A 69 -10.28 -18.52 13.21
N ASP A 70 -11.36 -18.44 12.45
CA ASP A 70 -11.70 -19.43 11.40
C ASP A 70 -10.63 -19.45 10.30
N LEU A 71 -9.92 -18.34 10.06
CA LEU A 71 -8.86 -18.24 9.06
C LEU A 71 -7.66 -19.13 9.39
N GLN A 72 -7.45 -19.48 10.66
CA GLN A 72 -6.33 -20.32 11.11
C GLN A 72 -6.41 -21.76 10.58
N GLY A 73 -7.62 -22.23 10.24
CA GLY A 73 -7.82 -23.54 9.60
C GLY A 73 -7.51 -23.55 8.09
N MET A 74 -7.36 -22.38 7.46
CA MET A 74 -7.14 -22.25 6.02
C MET A 74 -5.65 -22.40 5.70
N THR A 75 -5.14 -23.62 5.82
CA THR A 75 -3.71 -23.93 5.69
C THR A 75 -3.08 -23.62 4.34
N ARG A 76 -3.89 -23.35 3.30
CA ARG A 76 -3.42 -23.01 1.94
C ARG A 76 -3.62 -21.54 1.58
N LEU A 77 -4.08 -20.71 2.53
CA LEU A 77 -4.43 -19.31 2.28
C LEU A 77 -3.18 -18.47 1.98
N MET A 78 -3.11 -17.96 0.75
CA MET A 78 -1.99 -17.14 0.26
C MET A 78 -2.38 -15.67 0.08
N THR A 79 -3.65 -15.41 -0.26
CA THR A 79 -4.18 -14.05 -0.46
C THR A 79 -5.38 -13.81 0.44
N LEU A 80 -5.30 -12.76 1.24
CA LEU A 80 -6.37 -12.37 2.15
C LEU A 80 -6.64 -10.87 2.04
N SER A 81 -7.91 -10.51 1.87
CA SER A 81 -8.38 -9.13 1.96
C SER A 81 -9.45 -9.03 3.04
N ILE A 82 -9.26 -8.12 4.00
CA ILE A 82 -10.09 -7.97 5.20
C ILE A 82 -10.76 -6.60 5.20
N TYR A 83 -12.08 -6.62 5.38
CA TYR A 83 -12.87 -5.45 5.70
C TYR A 83 -13.12 -5.38 7.20
N ILE A 84 -12.51 -4.39 7.87
CA ILE A 84 -12.78 -4.14 9.28
C ILE A 84 -14.09 -3.38 9.41
N GLY A 85 -15.11 -4.06 9.95
CA GLY A 85 -16.44 -3.53 10.22
C GLY A 85 -16.87 -3.78 11.67
N GLY A 86 -17.71 -2.88 12.19
CA GLY A 86 -18.27 -2.96 13.54
C GLY A 86 -17.26 -2.73 14.67
N LYS A 87 -17.70 -2.88 15.92
CA LYS A 87 -16.88 -2.71 17.15
C LYS A 87 -16.23 -4.01 17.65
N GLY A 88 -16.29 -5.10 16.87
CA GLY A 88 -16.01 -6.46 17.36
C GLY A 88 -14.61 -7.00 17.09
N CYS A 89 -13.76 -6.27 16.36
CA CYS A 89 -12.47 -6.78 15.93
C CYS A 89 -11.39 -5.71 16.12
N SER A 90 -10.59 -5.87 17.19
CA SER A 90 -9.41 -5.05 17.42
C SER A 90 -8.27 -5.47 16.52
N MET A 91 -7.34 -4.54 16.33
CA MET A 91 -6.15 -4.77 15.52
C MET A 91 -5.22 -5.84 16.12
N GLU A 92 -5.09 -5.88 17.45
CA GLU A 92 -4.37 -6.95 18.16
C GLU A 92 -4.97 -8.34 17.89
N THR A 93 -6.30 -8.43 17.85
CA THR A 93 -7.01 -9.69 17.55
C THR A 93 -6.73 -10.13 16.12
N LEU A 94 -6.66 -9.19 15.18
CA LEU A 94 -6.27 -9.45 13.80
C LEU A 94 -4.82 -9.95 13.74
N SER A 95 -3.87 -9.17 14.28
CA SER A 95 -2.45 -9.52 14.27
C SER A 95 -2.17 -10.90 14.88
N SER A 96 -2.68 -11.15 16.09
CA SER A 96 -2.53 -12.43 16.79
C SER A 96 -3.17 -13.63 16.08
N SER A 97 -4.22 -13.39 15.28
CA SER A 97 -4.87 -14.45 14.51
C SER A 97 -4.15 -14.73 13.19
N LEU A 98 -3.71 -13.68 12.52
CA LEU A 98 -3.06 -13.75 11.21
C LEU A 98 -1.60 -14.23 11.31
N SER A 99 -0.91 -13.97 12.42
CA SER A 99 0.46 -14.46 12.66
C SER A 99 0.58 -15.99 12.63
N LYS A 100 -0.53 -16.71 12.82
CA LYS A 100 -0.60 -18.18 12.74
C LYS A 100 -0.72 -18.71 11.30
N ILE A 101 -0.97 -17.84 10.33
CA ILE A 101 -1.14 -18.22 8.92
C ILE A 101 0.22 -18.20 8.22
N LYS A 102 0.81 -19.39 8.06
CA LYS A 102 2.20 -19.55 7.62
C LYS A 102 2.45 -19.30 6.13
N HIS A 103 1.43 -19.30 5.29
CA HIS A 103 1.58 -19.23 3.84
C HIS A 103 1.04 -17.93 3.24
N LEU A 104 0.66 -16.97 4.08
CA LEU A 104 0.07 -15.72 3.61
C LEU A 104 1.14 -14.85 2.94
N GLU A 105 0.97 -14.61 1.64
CA GLU A 105 1.88 -13.79 0.83
C GLU A 105 1.34 -12.39 0.56
N LYS A 106 0.01 -12.24 0.46
CA LYS A 106 -0.66 -10.97 0.22
C LYS A 106 -1.74 -10.70 1.27
N LEU A 107 -1.66 -9.52 1.88
CA LEU A 107 -2.64 -9.03 2.85
C LEU A 107 -3.11 -7.63 2.44
N THR A 108 -4.42 -7.48 2.29
CA THR A 108 -5.08 -6.19 2.15
C THR A 108 -5.97 -5.97 3.37
N VAL A 109 -5.85 -4.83 4.06
CA VAL A 109 -6.70 -4.46 5.19
C VAL A 109 -7.33 -3.11 4.89
N TYR A 110 -8.65 -3.03 4.97
CA TYR A 110 -9.36 -1.78 4.76
C TYR A 110 -10.56 -1.65 5.68
N ASN A 111 -10.94 -0.41 6.02
CA ASN A 111 -12.07 -0.14 6.91
C ASN A 111 -12.99 0.94 6.34
N ASN A 112 -14.13 1.18 6.98
CA ASN A 112 -14.98 2.32 6.63
C ASN A 112 -14.55 3.55 7.45
N ILE A 113 -13.77 4.39 6.79
CA ILE A 113 -13.12 5.60 7.34
C ILE A 113 -14.14 6.62 7.87
N LEU A 114 -15.43 6.51 7.51
CA LEU A 114 -16.50 7.36 8.04
C LEU A 114 -16.88 7.09 9.50
N TYR A 115 -16.42 5.97 10.09
CA TYR A 115 -16.82 5.55 11.44
C TYR A 115 -15.72 5.63 12.51
N THR A 116 -14.49 6.00 12.16
CA THR A 116 -13.37 6.11 13.11
C THR A 116 -13.12 7.58 13.43
N HIS A 117 -13.98 8.15 14.26
CA HIS A 117 -13.72 9.37 15.00
C HIS A 117 -13.48 9.01 16.46
N THR A 118 -12.22 8.77 16.81
CA THR A 118 -11.63 9.11 18.10
C THR A 118 -10.14 9.20 17.87
N ASP A 119 -9.55 10.37 18.15
CA ASP A 119 -8.12 10.66 18.01
C ASP A 119 -7.26 9.94 19.09
N ASP A 120 -7.83 8.94 19.78
CA ASP A 120 -7.39 8.47 21.11
C ASP A 120 -6.86 7.02 21.17
N GLU A 121 -6.79 6.28 20.06
CA GLU A 121 -6.26 4.90 20.09
C GLU A 121 -4.94 4.82 19.30
N GLU A 122 -3.85 5.01 20.04
CA GLU A 122 -2.44 4.81 19.63
C GLU A 122 -2.05 3.32 19.68
N ASP A 123 -2.95 2.41 19.35
CA ASP A 123 -2.61 0.98 19.38
C ASP A 123 -1.71 0.65 18.19
N GLY A 124 -0.41 0.58 18.48
CA GLY A 124 0.65 0.26 17.54
C GLY A 124 0.35 -1.02 16.77
N LEU A 125 0.45 -0.92 15.45
CA LEU A 125 0.27 -2.06 14.55
C LEU A 125 1.49 -2.97 14.62
N VAL A 126 1.34 -4.24 15.02
CA VAL A 126 2.42 -5.22 14.88
C VAL A 126 2.13 -6.12 13.69
N TRP A 127 2.98 -6.07 12.67
CA TRP A 127 2.84 -6.83 11.41
C TRP A 127 3.86 -7.97 11.31
N ASP A 128 3.97 -8.79 12.37
CA ASP A 128 4.91 -9.92 12.47
C ASP A 128 4.49 -11.10 11.56
N PHE A 129 4.39 -10.89 10.25
CA PHE A 129 4.11 -11.92 9.26
C PHE A 129 5.40 -12.40 8.61
N VAL A 130 5.75 -13.66 8.81
CA VAL A 130 7.06 -14.19 8.37
C VAL A 130 7.19 -14.27 6.84
N HIS A 131 6.09 -14.50 6.13
CA HIS A 131 6.10 -14.79 4.68
C HIS A 131 5.41 -13.74 3.80
N LEU A 132 5.00 -12.62 4.39
CA LEU A 132 4.24 -11.61 3.65
C LEU A 132 5.15 -10.86 2.67
N LYS A 133 4.73 -10.82 1.40
CA LYS A 133 5.42 -10.12 0.31
C LYS A 133 4.71 -8.83 -0.07
N GLN A 134 3.39 -8.76 0.09
CA GLN A 134 2.57 -7.62 -0.28
C GLN A 134 1.64 -7.22 0.87
N LEU A 135 1.72 -5.95 1.26
CA LEU A 135 0.88 -5.35 2.28
C LEU A 135 0.17 -4.13 1.70
N GLU A 136 -1.16 -4.13 1.75
CA GLU A 136 -2.00 -3.02 1.33
C GLU A 136 -2.87 -2.56 2.50
N LEU A 137 -2.72 -1.31 2.93
CA LEU A 137 -3.46 -0.72 4.04
C LEU A 137 -4.32 0.44 3.54
N ASN A 138 -5.61 0.35 3.83
CA ASN A 138 -6.59 1.41 3.63
C ASN A 138 -7.41 1.62 4.91
N ILE A 139 -6.71 2.05 5.95
CA ILE A 139 -7.19 2.20 7.33
C ILE A 139 -6.56 3.45 7.93
N TYR A 140 -7.19 4.04 8.94
CA TYR A 140 -6.55 5.08 9.75
C TYR A 140 -5.46 4.46 10.63
N THR A 141 -4.22 4.91 10.43
CA THR A 141 -3.04 4.52 11.23
C THR A 141 -2.05 5.68 11.18
N PRO A 142 -2.09 6.58 12.18
CA PRO A 142 -1.33 7.83 12.12
C PRO A 142 0.17 7.64 12.36
N LYS A 143 0.61 6.43 12.74
CA LYS A 143 2.01 6.07 12.97
C LYS A 143 2.29 4.64 12.47
N LEU A 144 3.37 4.47 11.72
CA LEU A 144 3.88 3.16 11.33
C LEU A 144 4.65 2.55 12.52
N PRO A 145 4.66 1.21 12.64
CA PRO A 145 5.52 0.57 13.62
C PRO A 145 6.99 0.65 13.21
N ASP A 146 7.88 0.30 14.14
CA ASP A 146 9.32 0.25 13.88
C ASP A 146 9.66 -0.85 12.86
N GLU A 147 10.85 -0.75 12.24
CA GLU A 147 11.30 -1.68 11.20
C GLU A 147 11.29 -3.16 11.62
N THR A 148 11.42 -3.45 12.92
CA THR A 148 11.42 -4.81 13.48
C THR A 148 10.05 -5.48 13.42
N HIS A 149 9.00 -4.69 13.25
CA HIS A 149 7.60 -5.15 13.22
C HIS A 149 7.05 -5.25 11.80
N PHE A 150 7.92 -5.19 10.79
CA PHE A 150 7.58 -5.45 9.40
C PHE A 150 8.02 -6.85 8.94
N PRO A 151 7.29 -7.47 7.99
CA PRO A 151 7.71 -8.70 7.34
C PRO A 151 9.07 -8.55 6.64
N ALA A 152 10.02 -9.42 6.97
CA ALA A 152 11.38 -9.35 6.44
C ALA A 152 11.46 -9.47 4.89
N HIS A 153 10.47 -10.13 4.26
CA HIS A 153 10.43 -10.36 2.81
C HIS A 153 9.44 -9.44 2.07
N LEU A 154 9.02 -8.34 2.69
CA LEU A 154 8.08 -7.42 2.06
C LEU A 154 8.69 -6.79 0.81
N THR A 155 8.04 -7.01 -0.33
CA THR A 155 8.45 -6.45 -1.63
C THR A 155 7.57 -5.30 -2.08
N THR A 156 6.33 -5.23 -1.57
CA THR A 156 5.37 -4.20 -1.95
C THR A 156 4.61 -3.70 -0.74
N ILE A 157 4.58 -2.39 -0.57
CA ILE A 157 3.71 -1.72 0.40
C ILE A 157 2.83 -0.69 -0.29
N SER A 158 1.55 -0.68 0.05
CA SER A 158 0.59 0.32 -0.40
C SER A 158 -0.14 0.89 0.80
N LEU A 159 -0.05 2.19 0.99
CA LEU A 159 -0.70 2.91 2.08
C LEU A 159 -1.72 3.87 1.48
N THR A 160 -2.92 3.92 2.03
CA THR A 160 -4.00 4.82 1.58
C THR A 160 -4.85 5.15 2.79
N MET A 161 -5.25 6.41 2.94
CA MET A 161 -6.07 6.89 4.05
C MET A 161 -5.48 6.61 5.47
N CYS A 162 -4.19 6.33 5.56
CA CYS A 162 -3.46 6.11 6.81
C CYS A 162 -3.34 7.37 7.67
N ARG A 163 -3.23 8.53 7.03
CA ARG A 163 -3.06 9.84 7.68
C ARG A 163 -1.83 9.89 8.60
N LEU A 164 -0.73 9.31 8.13
CA LEU A 164 0.55 9.33 8.83
C LEU A 164 0.99 10.77 9.09
N LYS A 165 1.33 11.08 10.35
CA LYS A 165 1.82 12.40 10.75
C LYS A 165 3.34 12.53 10.58
N GLU A 166 4.05 11.42 10.75
CA GLU A 166 5.49 11.31 10.60
C GLU A 166 5.85 10.81 9.20
N ASP A 167 7.05 11.18 8.73
CA ASP A 167 7.58 10.76 7.44
C ASP A 167 7.73 9.22 7.40
N PRO A 168 7.07 8.51 6.46
CA PRO A 168 7.20 7.06 6.37
C PRO A 168 8.57 6.61 5.82
N MET A 169 9.29 7.46 5.09
CA MET A 169 10.49 7.04 4.33
C MET A 169 11.60 6.44 5.22
N PRO A 170 11.95 7.00 6.40
CA PRO A 170 12.99 6.44 7.28
C PRO A 170 12.71 5.01 7.78
N ILE A 171 11.44 4.60 7.85
CA ILE A 171 11.05 3.25 8.23
C ILE A 171 11.04 2.35 6.99
N LEU A 172 10.43 2.82 5.89
CA LEU A 172 10.29 2.03 4.66
C LEU A 172 11.64 1.75 3.98
N GLU A 173 12.60 2.65 4.08
CA GLU A 173 13.93 2.48 3.45
C GLU A 173 14.78 1.37 4.10
N LYS A 174 14.49 1.05 5.37
CA LYS A 174 15.11 -0.07 6.11
C LYS A 174 14.61 -1.42 5.62
N LEU A 175 13.51 -1.47 4.85
CA LEU A 175 12.99 -2.69 4.24
C LEU A 175 13.79 -3.02 2.97
N HIS A 176 14.95 -3.67 3.13
CA HIS A 176 15.93 -3.85 2.05
C HIS A 176 15.45 -4.69 0.84
N HIS A 177 14.34 -5.42 0.97
CA HIS A 177 13.73 -6.19 -0.13
C HIS A 177 12.58 -5.45 -0.83
N LEU A 178 12.26 -4.23 -0.40
CA LEU A 178 11.14 -3.45 -0.92
C LEU A 178 11.43 -2.99 -2.35
N LYS A 179 10.53 -3.36 -3.27
CA LYS A 179 10.62 -3.07 -4.71
C LYS A 179 9.59 -2.05 -5.15
N GLU A 180 8.48 -1.94 -4.42
CA GLU A 180 7.40 -1.02 -4.75
C GLU A 180 6.78 -0.38 -3.51
N VAL A 181 6.69 0.94 -3.53
CA VAL A 181 6.01 1.75 -2.53
C VAL A 181 4.91 2.54 -3.22
N ARG A 182 3.69 2.48 -2.67
CA ARG A 182 2.56 3.32 -3.11
C ARG A 182 2.00 4.09 -1.91
N LEU A 183 2.09 5.41 -1.97
CA LEU A 183 1.48 6.33 -1.01
C LEU A 183 0.29 6.99 -1.71
N GLY A 184 -0.92 6.54 -1.38
CA GLY A 184 -2.17 6.99 -1.99
C GLY A 184 -2.88 8.08 -1.19
N ASP A 185 -4.14 8.33 -1.55
CA ASP A 185 -4.96 9.43 -1.00
C ASP A 185 -4.87 9.50 0.53
N ARG A 186 -4.43 10.66 1.05
CA ARG A 186 -4.26 10.92 2.50
C ARG A 186 -3.50 9.82 3.25
N SER A 187 -2.55 9.12 2.63
CA SER A 187 -1.69 8.18 3.36
C SER A 187 -0.72 8.91 4.30
N PHE A 188 -0.27 10.11 3.91
CA PHE A 188 0.60 10.98 4.68
C PHE A 188 0.00 12.38 4.76
N CYS A 189 0.04 12.97 5.96
CA CYS A 189 -0.49 14.29 6.29
C CYS A 189 0.59 15.24 6.87
N GLY A 190 1.88 14.85 6.79
CA GLY A 190 2.98 15.78 7.07
C GLY A 190 3.35 16.60 5.84
N SER A 191 4.25 17.57 6.02
CA SER A 191 4.67 18.49 4.95
C SER A 191 5.97 18.10 4.25
N ARG A 192 6.85 17.36 4.92
CA ARG A 192 8.20 17.04 4.40
C ARG A 192 8.47 15.54 4.45
N MET A 193 9.05 15.03 3.36
CA MET A 193 9.64 13.69 3.30
C MET A 193 11.12 13.75 2.92
N VAL A 194 11.92 12.86 3.50
CA VAL A 194 13.34 12.70 3.25
C VAL A 194 13.64 11.23 2.98
N CYS A 195 14.24 10.94 1.82
CA CYS A 195 14.84 9.65 1.55
C CYS A 195 16.33 9.75 1.85
N SER A 196 16.82 8.97 2.82
CA SER A 196 18.18 9.11 3.33
C SER A 196 19.22 8.65 2.31
N MET A 197 20.47 9.07 2.53
CA MET A 197 21.64 8.66 1.74
C MET A 197 21.71 7.13 1.62
N GLY A 198 21.76 6.62 0.38
CA GLY A 198 21.77 5.18 0.10
C GLY A 198 20.49 4.41 0.50
N GLY A 199 19.42 5.11 0.90
CA GLY A 199 18.13 4.53 1.23
C GLY A 199 17.51 3.78 0.05
N PHE A 200 16.61 2.83 0.35
CA PHE A 200 15.85 2.07 -0.64
C PHE A 200 16.71 1.31 -1.68
N PRO A 201 17.55 0.35 -1.26
CA PRO A 201 18.53 -0.29 -2.14
C PRO A 201 17.93 -1.13 -3.29
N GLN A 202 16.67 -1.59 -3.15
CA GLN A 202 15.99 -2.42 -4.16
C GLN A 202 14.73 -1.81 -4.76
N LEU A 203 14.41 -0.56 -4.43
CA LEU A 203 13.17 0.07 -4.87
C LEU A 203 13.19 0.30 -6.38
N GLN A 204 12.16 -0.17 -7.07
CA GLN A 204 12.01 -0.07 -8.53
C GLN A 204 10.85 0.84 -8.93
N LYS A 205 9.83 0.96 -8.07
CA LYS A 205 8.64 1.77 -8.33
C LYS A 205 8.25 2.56 -7.09
N LEU A 206 8.04 3.86 -7.28
CA LEU A 206 7.51 4.76 -6.27
C LEU A 206 6.31 5.50 -6.86
N SER A 207 5.16 5.41 -6.21
CA SER A 207 3.95 6.16 -6.57
C SER A 207 3.48 6.98 -5.38
N MET A 208 3.26 8.28 -5.61
CA MET A 208 2.76 9.24 -4.63
C MET A 208 1.55 9.94 -5.22
N THR A 209 0.36 9.68 -4.66
CA THR A 209 -0.91 10.11 -5.24
C THR A 209 -1.78 10.78 -4.20
N LYS A 210 -2.25 12.01 -4.46
CA LYS A 210 -3.21 12.74 -3.60
C LYS A 210 -2.71 12.93 -2.16
N LEU A 211 -1.41 13.22 -2.01
CA LEU A 211 -0.83 13.65 -0.73
C LEU A 211 -1.09 15.15 -0.56
N LYS A 212 -2.14 15.51 0.18
CA LYS A 212 -2.73 16.86 0.14
C LYS A 212 -1.97 17.89 0.97
N GLU A 213 -1.16 17.45 1.91
CA GLU A 213 -0.42 18.27 2.86
C GLU A 213 1.08 18.31 2.57
N TRP A 214 1.54 17.47 1.63
CA TRP A 214 2.95 17.30 1.29
C TRP A 214 3.45 18.48 0.44
N GLU A 215 4.52 19.12 0.92
CA GLU A 215 5.06 20.39 0.39
C GLU A 215 6.50 20.26 -0.10
N MET A 216 7.31 19.41 0.53
CA MET A 216 8.74 19.27 0.24
C MET A 216 9.19 17.80 0.19
N TRP A 217 10.01 17.48 -0.80
CA TRP A 217 10.68 16.18 -0.92
C TRP A 217 12.19 16.33 -1.08
N ILE A 218 12.94 15.65 -0.22
CA ILE A 218 14.40 15.60 -0.28
C ILE A 218 14.83 14.18 -0.57
N VAL A 219 15.64 14.01 -1.62
CA VAL A 219 16.28 12.74 -1.95
C VAL A 219 17.78 12.93 -1.86
N GLU A 220 18.37 12.43 -0.77
CA GLU A 220 19.81 12.54 -0.49
C GLU A 220 20.64 11.66 -1.42
N GLU A 221 21.95 11.91 -1.44
CA GLU A 221 22.94 11.29 -2.33
C GLU A 221 22.81 9.76 -2.41
N GLY A 222 22.83 9.23 -3.63
CA GLY A 222 22.84 7.78 -3.89
C GLY A 222 21.55 7.04 -3.50
N SER A 223 20.50 7.74 -3.06
CA SER A 223 19.23 7.13 -2.69
C SER A 223 18.52 6.52 -3.89
N MET A 224 17.81 5.40 -3.66
CA MET A 224 17.02 4.68 -4.66
C MET A 224 17.79 4.32 -5.95
N PRO A 225 18.93 3.59 -5.86
CA PRO A 225 19.81 3.34 -7.00
C PRO A 225 19.16 2.53 -8.14
N LEU A 226 18.10 1.77 -7.85
CA LEU A 226 17.40 0.89 -8.80
C LEU A 226 16.02 1.40 -9.24
N LEU A 227 15.67 2.64 -8.92
CA LEU A 227 14.34 3.17 -9.25
C LEU A 227 14.17 3.29 -10.76
N LEU A 228 13.08 2.72 -11.29
CA LEU A 228 12.76 2.73 -12.71
C LEU A 228 11.55 3.60 -13.04
N PHE A 229 10.58 3.68 -12.11
CA PHE A 229 9.31 4.35 -12.29
C PHE A 229 9.00 5.24 -11.07
N LEU A 230 8.80 6.52 -11.33
CA LEU A 230 8.33 7.50 -10.36
C LEU A 230 7.05 8.13 -10.89
N ASP A 231 5.99 8.05 -10.10
CA ASP A 231 4.69 8.64 -10.40
C ASP A 231 4.25 9.55 -9.26
N ILE A 232 3.98 10.81 -9.58
CA ILE A 232 3.50 11.84 -8.67
C ILE A 232 2.21 12.41 -9.25
N ASP A 233 1.08 12.11 -8.63
CA ASP A 233 -0.25 12.45 -9.17
C ASP A 233 -1.11 13.20 -8.16
N CYS A 234 -1.62 14.37 -8.56
CA CYS A 234 -2.53 15.20 -7.76
C CYS A 234 -1.96 15.57 -6.37
N CYS A 235 -0.65 15.84 -6.29
CA CYS A 235 0.03 16.38 -5.10
C CYS A 235 0.12 17.91 -5.20
N GLU A 236 -1.02 18.59 -5.07
CA GLU A 236 -1.18 20.02 -5.40
C GLU A 236 -0.37 21.00 -4.54
N ARG A 237 0.07 20.58 -3.35
CA ARG A 237 0.89 21.40 -2.44
C ARG A 237 2.39 21.14 -2.55
N LEU A 238 2.80 20.13 -3.33
CA LEU A 238 4.21 19.86 -3.53
C LEU A 238 4.82 21.03 -4.31
N GLU A 239 5.69 21.77 -3.64
CA GLU A 239 6.32 22.98 -4.17
C GLU A 239 7.81 22.74 -4.41
N GLU A 240 8.48 22.05 -3.48
CA GLU A 240 9.93 21.86 -3.51
C GLU A 240 10.31 20.37 -3.63
N TRP A 241 11.15 20.07 -4.61
CA TRP A 241 11.78 18.76 -4.74
C TRP A 241 13.29 18.96 -4.91
N ILE A 242 14.05 18.49 -3.91
CA ILE A 242 15.51 18.47 -3.89
C ILE A 242 15.97 17.06 -4.26
N LEU A 243 16.88 16.99 -5.22
CA LEU A 243 17.47 15.75 -5.69
C LEU A 243 18.99 15.91 -5.72
N GLU A 244 19.68 15.24 -4.81
CA GLU A 244 21.14 15.24 -4.74
C GLU A 244 21.78 14.35 -5.82
N GLU A 245 23.10 14.53 -6.00
CA GLU A 245 23.84 13.82 -7.03
C GLU A 245 23.83 12.29 -6.80
N GLY A 246 23.89 11.52 -7.88
CA GLY A 246 23.94 10.06 -7.81
C GLY A 246 22.62 9.36 -7.43
N SER A 247 21.58 10.12 -7.07
CA SER A 247 20.27 9.58 -6.68
C SER A 247 19.40 9.23 -7.89
N MET A 248 18.66 8.12 -7.78
CA MET A 248 17.78 7.60 -8.85
C MET A 248 18.44 7.51 -10.26
N PRO A 249 19.67 6.99 -10.40
CA PRO A 249 20.42 7.03 -11.66
C PRO A 249 19.78 6.20 -12.79
N LEU A 250 18.94 5.22 -12.44
CA LEU A 250 18.26 4.33 -13.39
C LEU A 250 16.82 4.74 -13.74
N LEU A 251 16.35 5.91 -13.28
CA LEU A 251 14.97 6.35 -13.49
C LEU A 251 14.64 6.47 -14.99
N ARG A 252 13.68 5.66 -15.45
CA ARG A 252 13.29 5.59 -16.86
C ARG A 252 11.99 6.35 -17.15
N ILE A 253 11.07 6.32 -16.19
CA ILE A 253 9.73 6.86 -16.35
C ILE A 253 9.45 7.82 -15.19
N LEU A 254 9.12 9.06 -15.52
CA LEU A 254 8.73 10.12 -14.58
C LEU A 254 7.36 10.69 -14.97
N ASP A 255 6.32 10.31 -14.24
CA ASP A 255 4.98 10.85 -14.44
C ASP A 255 4.67 11.85 -13.33
N ILE A 256 4.33 13.09 -13.69
CA ILE A 256 3.97 14.18 -12.77
C ILE A 256 2.67 14.83 -13.25
N ILE A 257 1.55 14.43 -12.66
CA ILE A 257 0.20 14.80 -13.10
C ILE A 257 -0.43 15.69 -12.03
N CYS A 258 -1.09 16.79 -12.45
CA CYS A 258 -1.81 17.70 -11.53
C CYS A 258 -0.97 18.21 -10.34
N CYS A 259 0.30 18.54 -10.56
CA CYS A 259 1.22 19.09 -9.56
C CYS A 259 1.75 20.46 -10.02
N ASP A 260 0.83 21.42 -10.22
CA ASP A 260 1.12 22.66 -10.95
C ASP A 260 2.12 23.60 -10.26
N LYS A 261 2.29 23.45 -8.94
CA LYS A 261 3.20 24.25 -8.13
C LYS A 261 4.62 23.70 -8.05
N LEU A 262 4.83 22.44 -8.42
CA LEU A 262 6.12 21.76 -8.23
C LEU A 262 7.20 22.38 -9.11
N GLU A 263 8.30 22.78 -8.49
CA GLU A 263 9.55 23.09 -9.19
C GLU A 263 10.40 21.83 -9.35
N LEU A 264 10.76 21.50 -10.59
CA LEU A 264 11.63 20.35 -10.87
C LEU A 264 13.04 20.59 -10.31
N PRO A 265 13.70 19.61 -9.67
CA PRO A 265 15.08 19.76 -9.22
C PRO A 265 16.05 19.85 -10.39
N ASP A 266 17.14 20.61 -10.20
CA ASP A 266 18.26 20.60 -11.14
C ASP A 266 18.94 19.23 -11.21
N GLY A 267 18.90 18.45 -10.12
CA GLY A 267 19.44 17.09 -10.06
C GLY A 267 18.88 16.14 -11.14
N LEU A 268 17.69 16.41 -11.68
CA LEU A 268 17.12 15.62 -12.78
C LEU A 268 17.98 15.64 -14.05
N GLN A 269 18.82 16.66 -14.23
CA GLN A 269 19.72 16.76 -15.38
C GLN A 269 20.76 15.64 -15.41
N PHE A 270 21.09 15.06 -14.26
CA PHE A 270 22.07 13.97 -14.13
C PHE A 270 21.47 12.60 -14.46
N ILE A 271 20.13 12.48 -14.52
CA ILE A 271 19.44 11.24 -14.87
C ILE A 271 19.40 11.06 -16.39
N THR A 272 20.44 10.43 -16.93
CA THR A 272 20.57 10.19 -18.37
C THR A 272 19.62 9.11 -18.91
N SER A 273 19.18 8.20 -18.04
CA SER A 273 18.34 7.03 -18.35
C SER A 273 16.86 7.35 -18.58
N LEU A 274 16.43 8.60 -18.32
CA LEU A 274 15.04 9.02 -18.46
C LEU A 274 14.59 8.97 -19.93
N ALA A 275 13.65 8.06 -20.20
CA ALA A 275 13.13 7.74 -21.53
C ALA A 275 11.73 8.31 -21.76
N TYR A 276 10.91 8.38 -20.71
CA TYR A 276 9.54 8.87 -20.79
C TYR A 276 9.25 9.79 -19.62
N GLY A 277 8.60 10.92 -19.91
CA GLY A 277 8.05 11.79 -18.89
C GLY A 277 6.67 12.29 -19.30
N ARG A 278 5.67 12.14 -18.44
CA ARG A 278 4.31 12.65 -18.66
C ARG A 278 3.97 13.71 -17.62
N GLY A 279 3.33 14.79 -18.09
CA GLY A 279 2.79 15.83 -17.21
C GLY A 279 3.79 16.95 -16.91
N MET A 280 3.29 18.06 -16.35
CA MET A 280 3.93 19.40 -16.36
C MET A 280 4.30 19.97 -17.75
N GLY A 281 3.61 19.54 -18.82
CA GLY A 281 3.75 20.11 -20.17
C GLY A 281 5.15 19.94 -20.79
N LYS A 282 5.57 20.90 -21.65
CA LYS A 282 6.90 20.88 -22.28
C LYS A 282 8.06 21.07 -21.27
N LYS A 283 7.80 21.40 -20.00
CA LYS A 283 8.82 21.80 -19.01
C LYS A 283 9.87 20.71 -18.74
N ILE A 284 9.47 19.43 -18.62
CA ILE A 284 10.40 18.32 -18.35
C ILE A 284 11.45 18.20 -19.47
N PHE A 285 10.99 18.18 -20.73
CA PHE A 285 11.88 18.05 -21.89
C PHE A 285 12.58 19.37 -22.29
N GLU A 286 11.93 20.53 -22.12
CA GLU A 286 12.53 21.84 -22.38
C GLU A 286 13.64 22.18 -21.40
N ARG A 287 13.50 21.85 -20.10
CA ARG A 287 14.56 22.08 -19.12
C ARG A 287 15.79 21.21 -19.43
N ARG A 288 15.59 19.92 -19.74
CA ARG A 288 16.66 19.04 -20.24
C ARG A 288 17.34 19.62 -21.49
N ARG A 289 16.56 20.11 -22.47
CA ARG A 289 17.11 20.70 -23.70
C ARG A 289 17.91 21.99 -23.43
N ARG A 290 17.46 22.87 -22.53
CA ARG A 290 18.17 24.11 -22.17
C ARG A 290 19.50 23.81 -21.46
N LEU A 291 19.54 22.82 -20.58
CA LEU A 291 20.75 22.43 -19.84
C LEU A 291 21.78 21.74 -20.76
N LEU A 292 21.32 20.90 -21.69
CA LEU A 292 22.20 20.31 -22.72
C LEU A 292 22.74 21.34 -23.74
N GLN A 293 22.08 22.49 -23.89
CA GLN A 293 22.50 23.56 -24.80
C GLN A 293 23.42 24.60 -24.14
N ASN A 294 23.49 24.66 -22.80
CA ASN A 294 24.38 25.54 -22.04
C ASN A 294 25.24 24.74 -21.05
N PRO A 295 26.33 24.08 -21.50
CA PRO A 295 27.24 23.31 -20.64
C PRO A 295 28.17 24.18 -19.76
N THR A 296 27.91 25.48 -19.59
CA THR A 296 28.80 26.39 -18.85
C THR A 296 28.27 26.64 -17.44
N HIS A 297 28.75 25.85 -16.48
CA HIS A 297 29.52 26.35 -15.35
C HIS A 297 30.18 25.18 -14.58
N PRO A 298 31.52 25.08 -14.57
CA PRO A 298 32.22 24.34 -13.53
C PRO A 298 32.10 25.12 -12.21
N LEU A 299 31.74 24.38 -11.15
CA LEU A 299 31.84 24.83 -9.76
C LEU A 299 33.31 25.18 -9.46
N CYS A 300 33.53 26.38 -8.94
CA CYS A 300 34.64 26.66 -8.04
C CYS A 300 34.14 26.45 -6.62
#